data_AF-A0A3N7GFF2-F1
#
_entry.id   AF-A0A3N7GFF2-F1
#
_cell.length_a   1.000
_cell.length_b   1.000
_cell.length_c   1.000
_cell.angle_alpha   90.00
_cell.angle_beta   90.00
_cell.angle_gamma   90.00
#
_symmetry.space_group_name_H-M   'P 1'
#
loop_
_entity.id
_entity.type
_entity.pdbx_description
1 polymer ?
#
loop_
_entity_poly.entity_id
_entity_poly.type
_entity_poly.pdbx_seq_one_letter_code
_entity_poly.pdbx_strand_id
1 'polypeptide(L)'
;MTGPACAAGRQVSVTEVSPRDGLQSERAFVPTEDKIRLVESLVAAGIRSVELTSFVSPRAVPQMRDAAELVRHFRGRAGIRFSALVTE
;
A
#
# COMPACT_ATOMS: atom_id res chain seq x y z
N MET A 1 -3.39 -29.01 8.74
CA MET A 1 -2.61 -28.33 9.80
C MET A 1 -3.17 -26.93 9.94
N THR A 2 -4.19 -26.80 10.78
CA THR A 2 -4.97 -25.57 10.96
C THR A 2 -4.29 -24.79 12.09
N GLY A 3 -3.72 -23.63 11.78
CA GLY A 3 -3.11 -22.75 12.79
C GLY A 3 -4.13 -22.31 13.84
N PRO A 4 -3.69 -21.93 15.05
CA PRO A 4 -4.59 -21.75 16.18
C PRO A 4 -5.56 -20.60 15.89
N ALA A 5 -6.85 -20.88 16.02
CA ALA A 5 -7.87 -19.85 16.07
C ALA A 5 -7.57 -18.96 17.28
N CYS A 6 -7.12 -17.73 17.03
CA CYS A 6 -6.96 -16.73 18.07
C CYS A 6 -8.26 -16.66 18.87
N ALA A 7 -8.15 -16.87 20.19
CA ALA A 7 -9.23 -16.71 21.15
C ALA A 7 -9.97 -15.40 20.90
N ALA A 8 -11.28 -15.35 21.19
CA ALA A 8 -12.19 -14.23 20.96
C ALA A 8 -11.84 -12.97 21.79
N GLY A 9 -10.66 -12.41 21.55
CA GLY A 9 -10.13 -11.17 22.05
C GLY A 9 -10.25 -10.07 21.00
N ARG A 10 -10.16 -8.82 21.45
CA ARG A 10 -10.30 -7.62 20.60
C ARG A 10 -9.44 -7.73 19.34
N GLN A 11 -10.09 -7.68 18.18
CA GLN A 11 -9.44 -7.67 16.88
C GLN A 11 -8.95 -6.25 16.56
N VAL A 12 -7.66 -6.10 16.29
CA VAL A 12 -7.06 -4.82 15.84
C VAL A 12 -6.80 -4.93 14.35
N SER A 13 -7.28 -3.96 13.59
CA SER A 13 -6.99 -3.82 12.16
C SER A 13 -5.91 -2.75 11.97
N VAL A 14 -4.82 -3.12 11.31
CA VAL A 14 -3.72 -2.20 10.96
C VAL A 14 -3.78 -1.94 9.46
N THR A 15 -3.79 -0.66 9.08
CA THR A 15 -3.64 -0.23 7.68
C THR A 15 -2.28 0.43 7.54
N GLU A 16 -1.49 -0.11 6.62
CA GLU A 16 -0.18 0.43 6.29
C GLU A 16 -0.33 1.56 5.26
N VAL A 17 0.27 2.71 5.56
CA VAL A 17 0.12 3.95 4.78
C VAL A 17 1.46 4.50 4.27
N SER A 18 2.59 3.87 4.63
CA SER A 18 3.93 4.26 4.15
C SER A 18 4.04 4.34 2.62
N PRO A 19 3.41 3.46 1.79
CA PRO A 19 3.54 3.56 0.34
C PRO A 19 2.89 4.82 -0.25
N ARG A 20 1.90 5.41 0.44
CA ARG A 20 1.23 6.65 0.04
C ARG A 20 1.72 7.82 0.88
N ASP A 21 1.27 7.90 2.13
CA ASP A 21 1.45 9.07 3.01
C ASP A 21 2.92 9.26 3.40
N GLY A 22 3.61 8.14 3.68
CA GLY A 22 5.04 8.15 3.98
C GLY A 22 5.85 8.69 2.79
N LEU A 23 5.72 8.03 1.64
CA LEU A 23 6.47 8.43 0.44
C LEU A 23 6.11 9.82 -0.07
N GLN A 24 4.86 10.27 0.11
CA GLN A 24 4.41 11.59 -0.34
C GLN A 24 5.23 12.76 0.25
N SER A 25 5.82 12.57 1.44
CA SER A 25 6.66 13.58 2.10
C SER A 25 8.14 13.52 1.67
N GLU A 26 8.54 12.51 0.91
CA GLU A 26 9.92 12.34 0.46
C GLU A 26 10.28 13.32 -0.64
N ARG A 27 11.48 13.92 -0.52
CA ARG A 27 11.96 14.92 -1.49
C ARG A 27 12.31 14.31 -2.84
N ALA A 28 12.79 13.07 -2.83
CA ALA A 28 13.23 12.36 -4.01
C ALA A 28 12.17 11.37 -4.47
N PHE A 29 12.00 11.28 -5.80
CA PHE A 29 11.16 10.26 -6.39
C PHE A 29 11.70 8.87 -6.08
N VAL A 30 10.92 8.06 -5.38
CA VAL A 30 11.21 6.64 -5.18
C VAL A 30 10.74 5.89 -6.44
N PRO A 31 11.63 5.17 -7.13
CA PRO A 31 11.29 4.39 -8.32
C PRO A 31 10.14 3.40 -8.08
N THR A 32 9.30 3.15 -9.09
CA THR A 32 8.15 2.24 -8.98
C THR A 32 8.55 0.86 -8.46
N GLU A 33 9.68 0.33 -8.93
CA GLU A 33 10.22 -0.97 -8.51
C GLU A 33 10.52 -1.02 -7.00
N ASP A 34 11.07 0.04 -6.43
CA ASP A 34 11.38 0.10 -5.00
C ASP A 34 10.10 0.22 -4.16
N LYS A 35 9.08 0.93 -4.67
CA LYS A 35 7.75 0.96 -4.06
C LYS A 35 7.09 -0.42 -4.08
N ILE A 36 7.22 -1.16 -5.19
CA ILE A 36 6.73 -2.53 -5.29
C ILE A 36 7.42 -3.39 -4.22
N ARG A 37 8.75 -3.37 -4.14
CA ARG A 37 9.52 -4.13 -3.13
C ARG A 37 9.12 -3.81 -1.70
N LEU A 38 8.85 -2.54 -1.40
CA LEU A 38 8.33 -2.12 -0.10
C LEU A 38 7.00 -2.81 0.21
N VAL A 39 6.03 -2.72 -0.71
CA VAL A 39 4.69 -3.32 -0.52
C VAL A 39 4.76 -4.85 -0.45
N GLU A 40 5.60 -5.50 -1.27
CA GLU A 40 5.85 -6.95 -1.18
C GLU A 40 6.36 -7.35 0.21
N SER A 41 7.30 -6.59 0.75
CA SER A 41 7.89 -6.85 2.06
C SER A 41 6.85 -6.70 3.17
N LEU A 42 5.99 -5.69 3.09
CA LEU A 42 4.88 -5.48 4.03
C LEU A 42 3.86 -6.63 3.97
N VAL A 43 3.52 -7.08 2.77
CA VAL A 43 2.62 -8.22 2.55
C VAL A 43 3.21 -9.50 3.12
N ALA A 44 4.50 -9.73 2.90
CA ALA A 44 5.25 -10.87 3.44
C ALA A 44 5.33 -10.83 4.98
N ALA A 45 5.43 -9.62 5.57
CA ALA A 45 5.38 -9.41 7.01
C ALA A 45 3.98 -9.64 7.64
N GLY A 46 2.96 -9.92 6.82
CA GLY A 46 1.62 -10.25 7.29
C GLY A 46 0.62 -9.10 7.25
N ILE A 47 0.99 -7.93 6.70
CA ILE A 47 0.03 -6.84 6.48
C ILE A 47 -1.03 -7.28 5.45
N ARG A 48 -2.29 -6.92 5.73
CA ARG A 48 -3.45 -7.27 4.91
C ARG A 48 -4.26 -6.06 4.45
N SER A 49 -3.93 -4.86 4.91
CA SER A 49 -4.56 -3.60 4.50
C SER A 49 -3.47 -2.59 4.19
N VAL A 50 -3.40 -2.12 2.94
CA VAL A 50 -2.35 -1.23 2.46
C VAL A 50 -2.98 -0.10 1.65
N GLU A 51 -2.68 1.15 2.01
CA GLU A 51 -2.94 2.30 1.16
C GLU A 51 -1.79 2.45 0.16
N LEU A 52 -2.05 2.00 -1.06
CA LEU A 52 -1.02 1.74 -2.06
C LEU A 52 -0.49 3.02 -2.70
N THR A 53 -1.38 3.96 -3.01
CA THR A 53 -1.04 5.16 -3.79
C THR A 53 -2.17 6.20 -3.72
N SER A 54 -2.02 7.33 -4.42
CA SER A 54 -3.06 8.33 -4.56
C SER A 54 -3.23 8.79 -6.01
N PHE A 55 -4.47 8.91 -6.46
CA PHE A 55 -4.83 9.50 -7.75
C PHE A 55 -5.04 11.00 -7.61
N VAL A 56 -3.94 11.71 -7.37
CA VAL A 56 -3.88 13.17 -7.30
C VAL A 56 -3.11 13.70 -8.52
N SER A 57 -3.16 15.02 -8.74
CA SER A 57 -2.37 15.66 -9.80
C SER A 57 -0.88 15.34 -9.63
N PRO A 58 -0.22 14.71 -10.63
CA PRO A 58 1.23 14.44 -10.59
C PRO A 58 2.09 15.71 -10.53
N ARG A 59 1.51 16.87 -10.87
CA ARG A 59 2.18 18.16 -10.71
C ARG A 59 2.18 18.63 -9.26
N ALA A 60 1.10 18.35 -8.53
CA ALA A 60 0.96 18.72 -7.11
C ALA A 60 1.72 17.72 -6.20
N VAL A 61 1.69 16.44 -6.55
CA VAL A 61 2.41 15.39 -5.82
C VAL A 61 3.21 14.52 -6.81
N PRO A 62 4.43 14.94 -7.17
CA PRO A 62 5.29 14.22 -8.11
C PRO A 62 5.58 12.78 -7.68
N GLN A 63 5.55 12.51 -6.37
CA GLN A 63 5.79 11.18 -5.84
C GLN A 63 4.78 10.14 -6.32
N MET A 64 3.53 10.55 -6.59
CA MET A 64 2.42 9.65 -6.88
C MET A 64 2.13 9.53 -8.38
N ARG A 65 3.06 9.99 -9.24
CA ARG A 65 2.93 9.97 -10.70
C ARG A 65 2.82 8.57 -11.31
N ASP A 66 3.23 7.54 -10.59
CA ASP A 66 3.26 6.12 -10.99
C ASP A 66 2.08 5.32 -10.41
N ALA A 67 1.04 5.98 -9.88
CA ALA A 67 -0.12 5.34 -9.26
C ALA A 67 -0.77 4.24 -10.12
N ALA A 68 -0.95 4.51 -11.42
CA ALA A 68 -1.55 3.55 -12.34
C ALA A 68 -0.69 2.29 -12.52
N GLU A 69 0.64 2.43 -12.52
CA GLU A 69 1.57 1.31 -12.65
C GLU A 69 1.52 0.41 -11.41
N LEU A 70 1.55 1.01 -10.22
CA LEU A 70 1.41 0.30 -8.94
C LEU A 70 0.10 -0.48 -8.87
N VAL A 71 -1.03 0.17 -9.20
CA VAL A 71 -2.34 -0.48 -9.17
C VAL A 71 -2.40 -1.64 -10.16
N ARG A 72 -1.82 -1.49 -11.36
CA ARG A 72 -1.75 -2.59 -12.34
C ARG A 72 -0.93 -3.76 -11.82
N HIS A 73 0.18 -3.51 -11.12
CA HIS A 73 1.03 -4.55 -10.57
C HIS A 73 0.32 -5.38 -9.48
N PHE A 74 -0.35 -4.72 -8.54
CA PHE A 74 -0.98 -5.39 -7.40
C PHE A 74 -2.42 -5.87 -7.65
N ARG A 75 -2.99 -5.56 -8.82
CA ARG A 75 -4.35 -5.97 -9.19
C ARG A 75 -4.51 -7.50 -9.14
N GLY A 76 -5.57 -7.95 -8.48
CA GLY A 76 -5.95 -9.38 -8.46
C GLY A 76 -5.27 -10.21 -7.37
N ARG A 77 -4.48 -9.60 -6.48
CA ARG A 77 -3.96 -10.28 -5.29
C ARG A 77 -5.07 -10.61 -4.30
N ALA A 78 -5.25 -11.90 -4.05
CA ALA A 78 -6.19 -12.41 -3.07
C ALA A 78 -5.66 -12.20 -1.64
N GLY A 79 -6.58 -11.97 -0.69
CA GLY A 79 -6.26 -11.92 0.74
C GLY A 79 -5.64 -10.59 1.22
N ILE A 80 -5.51 -9.58 0.36
CA ILE A 80 -4.98 -8.26 0.73
C ILE A 80 -5.94 -7.19 0.21
N ARG A 81 -6.25 -6.22 1.08
CA ARG A 81 -7.02 -5.03 0.71
C ARG A 81 -6.04 -3.92 0.33
N PHE A 82 -6.14 -3.47 -0.92
CA PHE A 82 -5.46 -2.27 -1.38
C PHE A 82 -6.47 -1.13 -1.48
N SER A 83 -6.13 0.02 -0.89
CA SER A 83 -6.86 1.29 -1.06
C SER A 83 -5.99 2.32 -1.78
N ALA A 84 -6.63 3.34 -2.33
CA ALA A 84 -5.95 4.51 -2.88
C ALA A 84 -6.73 5.77 -2.51
N LEU A 85 -6.01 6.86 -2.26
CA LEU A 85 -6.61 8.17 -2.01
C LEU A 85 -7.03 8.80 -3.35
N VAL A 86 -8.26 9.33 -3.39
CA VAL A 86 -8.79 10.08 -4.53
C VAL A 86 -9.17 11.46 -4.03
N THR A 87 -8.66 12.51 -4.67
CA THR A 87 -9.10 13.88 -4.43
C THR A 87 -9.96 14.34 -5.60
N GLU A 88 -10.97 15.16 -5.29
CA GLU A 88 -11.66 15.98 -6.30
C GLU A 88 -10.81 17.18 -6.72
#